data_AF-A0A7D4BZC5-F1
#
_entry.id   AF-A0A7D4BZC5-F1
#
_cell.length_a   1.000
_cell.length_b   1.000
_cell.length_c   1.000
_cell.angle_alpha   90.00
_cell.angle_beta   90.00
_cell.angle_gamma   90.00
#
_symmetry.space_group_name_H-M   'P 1'
#
loop_
_entity.id
_entity.type
_entity.pdbx_description
1 polymer ?
#
loop_
_entity_poly.entity_id
_entity_poly.type
_entity_poly.pdbx_seq_one_letter_code
_entity_poly.pdbx_strand_id
1 'polypeptide(L)' 'MITLQSTITCPHCGFSREETMPTDTCQYFYECSNCGELLKPQPGDCCVFCSYGNVKCPPIQEQENKGGSSCGCCSC' A
#
# COMPACT_ATOMS: atom_id res chain seq x y z
N MET A 1 -5.53 9.49 10.60
CA MET A 1 -6.33 9.55 9.35
C MET A 1 -5.82 8.45 8.44
N ILE A 2 -6.70 7.61 7.90
CA ILE A 2 -6.34 6.59 6.90
C ILE A 2 -6.39 7.21 5.50
N THR A 3 -5.41 6.92 4.65
CA THR A 3 -5.38 7.43 3.28
C THR A 3 -5.59 6.26 2.34
N LEU A 4 -6.78 6.18 1.75
CA LEU A 4 -7.12 5.14 0.78
C LEU A 4 -6.57 5.46 -0.61
N GLN A 5 -6.23 6.71 -0.88
CA GLN A 5 -5.65 7.13 -2.15
C GLN A 5 -4.19 6.72 -2.23
N SER A 6 -3.85 5.80 -3.13
CA SER A 6 -2.46 5.41 -3.39
C SER A 6 -2.18 5.46 -4.89
N THR A 7 -1.09 6.12 -5.25
CA THR A 7 -0.57 6.07 -6.61
C THR A 7 0.15 4.75 -6.82
N ILE A 8 -0.32 3.92 -7.74
CA ILE A 8 0.34 2.70 -8.20
C ILE A 8 1.13 3.00 -9.47
N THR A 9 2.42 2.63 -9.48
CA THR A 9 3.31 2.85 -10.62
C THR A 9 3.64 1.54 -11.28
N CYS A 10 3.35 1.42 -12.58
CA CYS A 10 3.66 0.23 -13.36
C CYS A 10 5.15 0.17 -13.70
N PRO A 11 5.91 -0.86 -13.26
CA PRO A 11 7.32 -1.00 -13.61
C PRO A 11 7.58 -1.36 -15.08
N HIS A 12 6.57 -1.81 -15.82
CA HIS A 12 6.71 -2.19 -17.23
C HIS A 12 6.70 -0.99 -18.18
N CYS A 13 5.82 -0.01 -17.94
CA CYS A 13 5.65 1.15 -18.82
C CYS A 13 5.93 2.50 -18.13
N GLY A 14 6.19 2.51 -16.82
CA GLY A 14 6.39 3.72 -16.02
C GLY A 14 5.11 4.52 -15.74
N PHE A 15 3.94 4.00 -16.12
CA PHE A 15 2.68 4.70 -15.92
C PHE A 15 2.23 4.63 -14.46
N SER A 16 1.98 5.79 -13.87
CA SER A 16 1.45 5.93 -12.52
C SER A 16 -0.03 6.30 -12.56
N ARG A 17 -0.87 5.60 -11.78
CA ARG A 17 -2.29 5.93 -11.65
C ARG A 17 -2.67 6.02 -10.17
N GLU A 18 -3.43 7.06 -9.83
CA GLU A 18 -4.04 7.17 -8.50
C GLU A 18 -5.23 6.22 -8.44
N GLU A 19 -5.19 5.29 -7.50
CA GLU A 19 -6.27 4.33 -7.25
C GLU A 19 -6.64 4.36 -5.77
N THR A 20 -7.91 4.10 -5.47
CA THR A 20 -8.38 4.00 -4.09
C THR A 20 -8.22 2.55 -3.63
N MET A 21 -7.31 2.31 -2.69
CA MET A 21 -7.13 1.02 -2.05
C MET A 21 -8.41 0.62 -1.31
N PRO A 22 -8.99 -0.55 -1.61
CA PRO A 22 -10.09 -1.07 -0.84
C PRO A 22 -9.60 -1.45 0.57
N THR A 23 -10.31 -0.98 1.59
CA THR A 23 -10.07 -1.35 3.01
C THR A 23 -10.44 -2.79 3.33
N ASP A 24 -11.30 -3.41 2.52
CA ASP A 24 -11.85 -4.74 2.79
C ASP A 24 -11.01 -5.89 2.22
N THR A 25 -10.12 -5.66 1.24
CA THR A 25 -9.43 -6.75 0.53
C THR A 25 -8.05 -6.37 -0.02
N CYS A 26 -7.01 -7.20 0.17
CA CYS A 26 -5.70 -7.03 -0.50
C CYS A 26 -5.84 -7.31 -2.01
N GLN A 27 -5.58 -6.29 -2.85
CA GLN A 27 -5.53 -6.43 -4.30
C GLN A 27 -4.24 -7.18 -4.70
N TYR A 28 -4.36 -8.46 -5.06
CA TYR A 28 -3.23 -9.29 -5.47
C TYR A 28 -2.89 -9.16 -6.96
N PHE A 29 -3.87 -8.84 -7.80
CA PHE A 29 -3.67 -8.66 -9.23
C PHE A 29 -4.11 -7.25 -9.61
N TYR A 30 -3.22 -6.53 -10.28
CA TYR A 30 -3.52 -5.21 -10.81
C TYR A 30 -3.24 -5.19 -12.31
N GLU A 31 -4.27 -4.88 -13.10
CA GLU A 31 -4.12 -4.70 -14.53
C GLU A 31 -3.80 -3.24 -14.83
N CYS A 32 -2.65 -3.00 -15.46
CA CYS A 32 -2.27 -1.65 -15.83
C CYS A 32 -3.19 -1.14 -16.95
N SER A 33 -3.91 -0.05 -16.71
CA SER A 33 -4.84 0.53 -17.71
C SER A 33 -4.15 1.13 -18.94
N ASN A 34 -2.82 1.31 -18.90
CA ASN A 34 -2.05 1.85 -20.01
C ASN A 34 -1.52 0.76 -20.94
N CYS A 35 -0.88 -0.28 -20.39
CA CYS A 35 -0.28 -1.36 -21.18
C CYS A 35 -1.06 -2.68 -21.15
N GLY A 36 -2.07 -2.82 -20.30
CA GLY A 36 -2.82 -4.07 -20.10
C GLY A 36 -2.05 -5.16 -19.36
N GLU A 37 -0.85 -4.86 -18.86
CA GLU A 37 -0.01 -5.84 -18.16
C GLU A 37 -0.58 -6.18 -16.78
N LEU A 38 -0.59 -7.47 -16.46
CA LEU A 38 -1.13 -8.01 -15.22
C LEU A 38 -0.03 -8.09 -14.15
N LEU A 39 0.04 -7.06 -13.32
CA LEU A 39 1.02 -6.90 -12.26
C LEU A 39 0.68 -7.78 -11.05
N LYS A 40 1.73 -8.39 -10.48
CA LYS A 40 1.66 -9.24 -9.29
C LYS A 40 2.61 -8.71 -8.21
N PRO A 41 2.23 -8.80 -6.92
CA PRO A 41 3.08 -8.35 -5.82
C PRO A 41 4.36 -9.18 -5.75
N GLN A 42 5.40 -8.57 -5.19
CA GLN A 42 6.65 -9.25 -4.92
C GLN A 42 6.49 -10.27 -3.78
N PRO A 43 7.29 -11.36 -3.80
CA PRO A 43 7.27 -12.33 -2.71
C PRO A 43 7.71 -11.65 -1.41
N GLY A 44 6.78 -11.49 -0.48
CA GLY A 44 6.99 -10.77 0.79
C GLY A 44 5.99 -9.63 1.04
N ASP A 45 5.25 -9.19 0.01
CA ASP A 45 4.22 -8.14 0.12
C ASP A 45 2.79 -8.70 0.08
N CYS A 46 1.84 -8.05 0.79
CA CYS A 46 0.41 -8.45 0.79
C CYS A 46 -0.33 -8.05 -0.49
N CYS A 47 -0.01 -6.86 -1.01
CA CYS A 47 -0.83 -6.13 -1.97
C CYS A 47 0.08 -5.56 -3.07
N VAL A 48 -0.40 -5.46 -4.32
CA VAL A 48 0.34 -4.79 -5.42
C VAL A 48 0.73 -3.35 -5.06
N PHE A 49 -0.06 -2.71 -4.21
CA PHE A 49 0.21 -1.39 -3.64
C PHE A 49 1.34 -1.40 -2.60
N CYS A 50 1.58 -2.48 -1.86
CA CYS A 50 2.75 -2.55 -0.98
C CYS A 50 4.06 -2.64 -1.78
N SER A 51 4.05 -3.34 -2.92
CA SER A 51 5.23 -3.48 -3.78
C SER A 51 5.47 -2.28 -4.70
N TYR A 52 4.40 -1.73 -5.30
CA TYR A 52 4.49 -0.71 -6.37
C TYR A 52 3.74 0.58 -6.06
N GLY A 53 3.06 0.65 -4.91
CA GLY A 53 2.34 1.82 -4.45
C GLY A 53 3.21 2.70 -3.56
N ASN A 54 2.83 3.97 -3.48
CA ASN A 54 3.52 4.94 -2.62
C ASN A 54 3.01 4.92 -1.16
N VAL A 55 1.72 4.63 -0.96
CA VAL A 55 1.07 4.62 0.36
C VAL A 55 0.95 3.19 0.90
N LYS A 56 1.20 3.03 2.20
CA LYS A 56 1.11 1.72 2.88
C LYS A 56 -0.34 1.27 3.03
N CYS A 57 -0.55 -0.06 2.98
CA CYS A 57 -1.87 -0.71 3.11
C CYS A 57 -2.57 -0.21 4.43
N PRO A 58 -3.90 0.08 4.42
CA PRO A 58 -4.64 0.72 5.54
C PRO A 58 -4.42 0.15 6.95
N PRO A 59 -4.35 -1.18 7.19
CA PRO A 59 -4.13 -1.72 8.53
C PRO A 59 -2.81 -1.26 9.16
N ILE A 60 -1.80 -0.94 8.34
CA ILE A 60 -0.50 -0.42 8.81
C ILE A 60 -0.67 1.04 9.28
N GLN A 61 -1.42 1.84 8.53
CA GLN A 61 -1.71 3.24 8.87
C GLN A 61 -2.58 3.37 10.12
N GLU A 62 -3.51 2.44 10.32
CA GLU A 62 -4.33 2.37 11.54
C GLU A 62 -3.52 1.99 12.78
N GLN A 63 -2.53 1.09 12.64
CA GLN A 63 -1.60 0.76 13.72
C GLN A 63 -0.73 1.95 14.13
N GLU A 64 -0.19 2.72 13.17
CA GLU A 64 0.55 3.95 13.49
C GLU A 64 -0.33 5.03 14.15
N ASN A 65 -1.64 5.01 13.92
CA ASN A 65 -2.55 6.00 14.51
C ASN A 65 -2.98 5.66 15.95
N LYS A 66 -2.72 4.44 16.44
CA LYS A 66 -3.08 3.99 17.79
C LYS A 66 -1.85 3.59 18.61
N GLY A 67 -1.15 4.59 19.15
CA GLY A 67 -0.13 4.41 20.19
C GLY A 67 1.04 5.35 19.96
N GLY A 68 1.06 6.56 20.51
CA GLY A 68 1.03 6.76 21.95
C GLY A 68 2.45 6.89 22.47
N SER A 69 3.15 7.96 22.07
CA SER A 69 4.35 8.41 22.80
C SER A 69 3.93 9.11 24.08
N SER A 70 3.27 8.36 24.97
CA SER A 70 3.46 8.58 26.40
C SER A 70 4.85 8.04 26.73
N CYS A 71 5.74 8.94 27.12
CA CYS A 71 6.94 8.59 27.87
C CYS A 71 6.55 7.60 28.98
N GLY A 72 7.11 6.38 28.97
CA GLY A 72 6.63 5.30 29.83
C GLY A 72 7.52 4.07 29.85
N CYS A 73 8.67 4.20 30.52
CA CYS A 73 9.41 3.21 31.33
C CYS A 73 9.91 1.85 30.75
N CYS A 74 11.21 1.61 31.05
CA CYS A 74 12.06 0.40 30.95
C CYS A 74 12.71 0.17 29.57
N SER A 75 14.02 0.25 29.36
CA SER A 75 15.14 -0.04 30.27
C SER A 75 16.43 0.67 29.81
N CYS A 76 17.05 1.42 30.73
CA CYS A 76 18.49 1.50 31.01
C CYS A 76 18.68 2.41 32.23
#